data_AF-A0A918HRJ7-F1
#
_entry.id   AF-A0A918HRJ7-F1
#
_cell.length_a   1.000
_cell.length_b   1.000
_cell.length_c   1.000
_cell.angle_alpha   90.00
_cell.angle_beta   90.00
_cell.angle_gamma   90.00
#
_symmetry.space_group_name_H-M   'P 1'
#
loop_
_entity.id
_entity.type
_entity.pdbx_description
1 polymer ?
#
loop_
_entity_poly.entity_id
_entity_poly.type
_entity_poly.pdbx_seq_one_letter_code
_entity_poly.pdbx_strand_id
1 'polypeptide(L)' 'MTTAAKAVRHTCTRLGSPDGVRAVRDEREIAAALAYARRENVPLGARSGGHGISGRSANDAGLAIALSRLASQTVLVL' A
#
# COMPACT_ATOMS: atom_id res chain seq x y z
N MET A 1 14.27 -2.28 10.26
CA MET A 1 12.90 -1.78 9.99
C MET A 1 12.88 -0.77 8.82
N THR A 2 13.60 -1.00 7.71
CA THR A 2 14.03 0.12 6.84
C THR A 2 13.69 0.01 5.35
N THR A 3 13.32 -1.17 4.82
CA THR A 3 13.12 -1.36 3.37
C THR A 3 11.69 -1.09 2.90
N ALA A 4 10.67 -1.42 3.70
CA ALA A 4 9.26 -1.27 3.31
C ALA A 4 8.85 0.22 3.19
N ALA A 5 9.22 1.06 4.16
CA ALA A 5 8.88 2.48 4.13
C ALA A 5 9.51 3.20 2.93
N LYS A 6 10.77 2.87 2.58
CA LYS A 6 11.47 3.49 1.44
C LYS A 6 10.77 3.17 0.12
N ALA A 7 10.39 1.91 -0.12
CA ALA A 7 9.70 1.52 -1.35
C ALA A 7 8.30 2.14 -1.48
N VAL A 8 7.59 2.32 -0.37
CA VAL A 8 6.18 2.78 -0.36
C VAL A 8 6.05 4.29 -0.54
N ARG A 9 7.10 5.05 -0.19
CA ARG A 9 7.14 6.51 -0.37
C ARG A 9 7.36 6.94 -1.82
N HIS A 10 7.97 6.11 -2.66
CA HIS A 10 8.20 6.44 -4.07
C HIS A 10 7.14 5.82 -4.98
N THR A 11 6.49 6.66 -5.78
CA THR A 11 5.79 6.28 -7.02
C THR A 11 6.58 6.76 -8.22
N CYS A 12 6.19 6.33 -9.42
CA CYS A 12 6.85 6.66 -10.68
C CYS A 12 7.03 8.17 -10.91
N THR A 13 6.09 9.01 -10.43
CA THR A 13 6.07 10.46 -10.69
C THR A 13 6.07 11.33 -9.43
N ARG A 14 5.90 10.74 -8.24
CA ARG A 14 5.73 11.49 -6.98
C ARG A 14 6.32 10.76 -5.77
N LEU A 15 6.88 11.53 -4.84
CA LEU A 15 7.24 11.09 -3.49
C LEU A 15 6.09 11.42 -2.52
N GLY A 16 5.65 10.44 -1.73
CA GLY A 16 4.68 10.60 -0.64
C GLY A 16 5.32 10.47 0.74
N SER A 17 4.59 10.89 1.77
CA SER A 17 5.03 10.92 3.17
C SER A 17 3.99 10.30 4.13
N PRO A 18 3.73 8.98 4.05
CA PRO A 18 2.81 8.31 4.95
C PRO A 18 3.34 8.32 6.39
N ASP A 19 2.41 8.47 7.33
CA ASP A 19 2.66 8.39 8.78
C ASP A 19 2.97 6.94 9.20
N GLY A 20 2.31 5.98 8.55
CA GLY A 20 2.51 4.55 8.79
C GLY A 20 2.52 3.74 7.50
N VAL A 21 3.29 2.64 7.48
CA VAL A 21 3.35 1.70 6.36
C VAL A 21 3.12 0.28 6.85
N ARG A 22 2.14 -0.42 6.28
CA ARG A 22 1.89 -1.85 6.53
C ARG A 22 2.13 -2.67 5.26
N ALA A 23 3.13 -3.55 5.31
CA ALA A 23 3.31 -4.58 4.28
C ALA A 23 2.34 -5.74 4.57
N VAL A 24 1.24 -5.80 3.84
CA VAL A 24 0.20 -6.82 4.03
C VAL A 24 0.64 -8.15 3.42
N ARG A 25 0.20 -9.26 4.02
CA ARG A 25 0.57 -10.62 3.61
C ARG A 25 -0.59 -11.44 3.05
N ASP A 26 -1.81 -11.01 3.35
CA ASP A 26 -3.05 -11.70 3.02
C ASP A 26 -4.23 -10.71 3.04
N GLU A 27 -5.40 -11.19 2.65
CA GLU A 27 -6.65 -10.43 2.61
C GLU A 27 -7.14 -9.99 4.00
N ARG A 28 -6.82 -10.74 5.06
CA ARG A 28 -7.23 -10.42 6.43
C ARG A 28 -6.49 -9.19 6.93
N GLU A 29 -5.20 -9.07 6.61
CA GLU A 29 -4.41 -7.89 6.93
C GLU A 29 -4.87 -6.66 6.13
N ILE A 30 -5.36 -6.83 4.90
CA ILE A 30 -5.99 -5.75 4.14
C ILE A 30 -7.28 -5.28 4.85
N ALA A 31 -8.15 -6.22 5.21
CA ALA A 31 -9.40 -5.90 5.92
C ALA A 31 -9.14 -5.20 7.27
N ALA A 32 -8.12 -5.64 8.02
CA ALA A 32 -7.72 -5.01 9.27
C ALA A 32 -7.20 -3.57 9.07
N ALA A 33 -6.42 -3.32 8.01
CA ALA A 33 -5.93 -1.98 7.68
C ALA A 33 -7.07 -1.03 7.27
N LEU A 34 -8.04 -1.52 6.49
CA LEU A 34 -9.25 -0.78 6.14
C LEU A 34 -10.09 -0.43 7.37
N ALA A 35 -10.29 -1.41 8.26
CA ALA A 35 -11.03 -1.21 9.50
C ALA A 35 -10.34 -0.20 10.42
N TYR A 36 -9.01 -0.27 10.54
CA TYR A 36 -8.20 0.71 11.26
C TYR A 36 -8.36 2.11 10.67
N ALA A 37 -8.11 2.28 9.37
CA ALA A 37 -8.14 3.60 8.74
C ALA A 37 -9.52 4.26 8.87
N ARG A 38 -10.59 3.48 8.74
CA ARG A 38 -11.96 3.95 8.96
C ARG A 38 -12.22 4.34 10.42
N ARG A 39 -11.79 3.52 11.39
CA ARG A 39 -12.01 3.78 12.82
C ARG A 39 -11.26 5.03 13.28
N GLU A 40 -10.02 5.19 12.85
CA GLU A 40 -9.17 6.33 13.21
C GLU A 40 -9.39 7.55 12.30
N ASN A 41 -10.23 7.42 11.26
CA ASN A 41 -10.51 8.45 10.25
C ASN A 41 -9.24 9.06 9.62
N VAL A 42 -8.28 8.21 9.26
CA VAL A 42 -7.02 8.62 8.61
C VAL A 42 -7.03 8.33 7.12
N PRO A 43 -6.34 9.14 6.30
CA PRO A 43 -6.15 8.84 4.88
C PRO A 43 -5.51 7.45 4.68
N LEU A 44 -5.96 6.74 3.64
CA LEU A 44 -5.47 5.41 3.28
C LEU A 44 -5.02 5.38 1.83
N GLY A 45 -3.75 5.06 1.62
CA GLY A 45 -3.17 4.82 0.30
C GLY A 45 -2.84 3.35 0.09
N ALA A 46 -3.05 2.84 -1.13
CA ALA A 46 -2.64 1.49 -1.52
C ALA A 46 -1.55 1.54 -2.61
N ARG A 47 -0.55 0.67 -2.48
CA ARG A 47 0.58 0.58 -3.42
C ARG A 47 0.91 -0.87 -3.74
N SER A 48 0.81 -1.22 -5.03
CA SER A 48 1.40 -2.43 -5.60
C SER A 48 2.76 -2.08 -6.24
N GLY A 49 2.88 -2.05 -7.56
CA GLY A 49 4.14 -1.77 -8.28
C GLY A 49 4.60 -0.31 -8.28
N GLY A 50 3.71 0.66 -8.05
CA GLY A 50 4.08 2.09 -7.96
C GLY A 50 4.09 2.87 -9.29
N HIS A 51 3.57 2.31 -10.38
CA HIS A 51 3.56 2.92 -11.73
C HIS A 51 2.39 3.87 -12.01
N GLY A 52 1.58 4.22 -11.00
CA GLY A 52 0.43 5.10 -11.19
C GLY A 52 0.88 6.53 -11.54
N ILE A 53 0.75 6.93 -12.81
CA ILE A 53 1.23 8.22 -13.33
C ILE A 53 0.61 9.42 -12.60
N SER A 54 -0.66 9.29 -12.18
CA SER A 54 -1.36 10.33 -11.40
C SER A 54 -0.75 10.65 -10.03
N GLY A 55 0.15 9.79 -9.52
CA GLY A 55 0.74 9.94 -8.19
C GLY A 55 -0.21 9.65 -7.03
N ARG A 56 -1.47 9.25 -7.25
CA ARG A 56 -2.46 9.00 -6.17
C ARG A 56 -2.08 7.89 -5.19
N SER A 57 -1.17 6.99 -5.58
CA SER A 57 -0.62 5.97 -4.69
C SER A 57 0.56 6.46 -3.84
N ALA A 58 1.06 7.68 -4.09
CA ALA A 58 1.98 8.35 -3.19
C ALA A 58 1.14 8.88 -2.03
N ASN A 59 1.09 8.10 -0.96
CA ASN A 59 0.30 8.44 0.22
C ASN A 59 1.00 9.59 0.96
N ASP A 60 0.36 10.76 1.03
CA ASP A 60 0.98 11.98 1.59
C ASP A 60 0.79 12.13 3.10
N ALA A 61 -0.14 11.37 3.70
CA ALA A 61 -0.41 11.30 5.14
C ALA A 61 -1.18 10.02 5.49
N GLY A 62 -1.32 9.67 6.76
CA GLY A 62 -2.08 8.51 7.22
C GLY A 62 -1.39 7.17 6.95
N LEU A 63 -2.18 6.15 6.64
CA LEU A 63 -1.70 4.77 6.47
C LEU A 63 -1.49 4.42 4.99
N ALA A 64 -0.32 3.89 4.66
CA ALA A 64 -0.08 3.25 3.36
C ALA A 64 0.00 1.72 3.50
N ILE A 65 -0.72 0.99 2.65
CA ILE A 65 -0.61 -0.47 2.54
C ILE A 65 0.22 -0.87 1.32
N ALA A 66 1.22 -1.72 1.53
CA ALA A 66 2.07 -2.27 0.49
C ALA A 66 1.61 -3.68 0.12
N LEU A 67 1.12 -3.85 -1.10
CA LEU A 67 0.61 -5.10 -1.65
C LEU A 67 1.70 -5.97 -2.28
N SER A 68 2.98 -5.56 -2.23
CA SER A 68 4.08 -6.21 -2.95
C SER A 68 4.35 -7.66 -2.53
N ARG A 69 3.78 -8.13 -1.41
CA ARG A 69 3.85 -9.53 -0.98
C ARG A 69 2.73 -10.41 -1.56
N LEU A 70 1.69 -9.79 -2.13
CA LEU A 70 0.57 -10.46 -2.78
C LEU A 70 0.84 -10.58 -4.29
N ALA A 71 1.85 -11.37 -4.64
CA ALA A 71 2.34 -11.50 -6.02
C ALA A 71 2.06 -12.88 -6.65
N SER A 72 1.32 -13.76 -5.96
CA SER A 72 0.96 -15.08 -6.47
C SER A 72 0.01 -14.96 -7.66
N GLN A 73 0.23 -15.80 -8.67
CA GLN A 73 -0.66 -15.91 -9.83
C GLN A 73 -1.10 -17.36 -9.98
N THR A 74 -2.36 -17.57 -10.38
CA THR A 74 -2.91 -18.89 -10.70
C THR A 74 -3.27 -18.91 -12.18
N VAL A 75 -2.84 -19.95 -12.89
CA VAL A 75 -3.20 -20.16 -14.30
C VAL A 75 -4.38 -21.11 -14.35
N LEU A 76 -5.46 -20.68 -14.98
CA LEU A 76 -6.61 -21.54 -15.29
C LEU A 76 -6.29 -22.33 -16.56
N VAL A 77 -6.34 -23.66 -16.48
CA VAL A 77 -6.24 -24.56 -17.64
C VAL A 77 -7.66 -25.06 -17.92
N LEU A 78 -8.10 -24.89 -19.16
CA LEU A 78 -9.41 -25.35 -19.66
C LEU A 78 -9.33 -26.81 -20.12
#